data_AF-A0A328T0N3-F1
#
_entry.id   AF-A0A328T0N3-F1
#
_cell.length_a   1.000
_cell.length_b   1.000
_cell.length_c   1.000
_cell.angle_alpha   90.00
_cell.angle_beta   90.00
_cell.angle_gamma   90.00
#
_symmetry.space_group_name_H-M   'P 1'
#
loop_
_entity.id
_entity.type
_entity.pdbx_description
1 polymer ?
#
loop_
_entity_poly.entity_id
_entity_poly.type
_entity_poly.pdbx_seq_one_letter_code
_entity_poly.pdbx_strand_id
1 'polypeptide(L)' 'MKPIGLLMGACLLAGLTGCTVQQLYASGQSWQRNECFKLIDSVQRNQCLAQTWMPYDQYTHELHQDNVERAQLARP' A
#
# COMPACT_ATOMS: atom_id res chain seq x y z
N MET A 1 -34.94 -31.74 1.79
CA MET A 1 -33.57 -31.48 2.27
C MET A 1 -33.29 -30.00 2.05
N LYS A 2 -33.09 -29.24 3.12
CA LYS A 2 -33.05 -27.76 3.12
C LYS A 2 -31.72 -27.27 2.52
N PRO A 3 -31.70 -26.27 1.61
CA PRO A 3 -30.49 -25.74 0.96
C PRO A 3 -29.66 -24.84 1.89
N ILE A 4 -29.75 -25.07 3.20
CA ILE A 4 -29.10 -24.26 4.24
C ILE A 4 -27.58 -24.48 4.22
N GLY A 5 -27.12 -25.68 3.81
CA GLY A 5 -25.68 -25.99 3.72
C GLY A 5 -24.93 -25.21 2.64
N LEU A 6 -25.60 -24.76 1.58
CA LEU A 6 -24.96 -24.07 0.46
C LEU A 6 -24.62 -22.61 0.80
N LEU A 7 -25.42 -21.97 1.66
CA LEU A 7 -25.19 -20.59 2.12
C LEU A 7 -24.03 -20.51 3.13
N MET A 8 -23.84 -21.54 3.95
CA MET A 8 -22.81 -21.55 4.99
C MET A 8 -21.39 -21.80 4.43
N GLY A 9 -21.27 -22.53 3.31
CA GLY A 9 -19.99 -22.74 2.62
C GLY A 9 -19.47 -21.52 1.86
N ALA A 10 -20.35 -20.67 1.34
CA ALA A 10 -19.96 -19.48 0.58
C ALA A 10 -19.30 -18.39 1.45
N CYS A 11 -19.71 -18.26 2.72
CA CYS A 11 -19.12 -17.28 3.64
C CYS A 11 -17.67 -17.61 4.04
N LEU A 12 -17.28 -18.88 4.04
CA LEU A 12 -15.91 -19.31 4.41
C LEU A 12 -14.87 -18.86 3.37
N LEU A 13 -15.25 -18.74 2.10
CA LEU A 13 -14.36 -18.29 1.02
C LEU A 13 -14.21 -16.76 0.97
N ALA A 14 -15.19 -16.01 1.46
CA ALA A 14 -15.14 -14.54 1.51
C ALA A 14 -14.23 -14.01 2.64
N GLY A 15 -13.91 -14.83 3.64
CA GLY A 15 -13.02 -14.44 4.75
C GLY A 15 -11.52 -14.46 4.41
N LEU A 16 -11.14 -15.01 3.25
CA LEU A 16 -9.74 -15.12 2.81
C LEU A 16 -9.26 -13.91 1.98
N THR A 17 -10.16 -12.98 1.61
CA THR A 17 -9.78 -11.77 0.86
C THR A 17 -9.34 -10.62 1.76
N GLY A 18 -9.17 -10.86 3.06
CA GLY A 18 -8.49 -9.96 3.98
C GLY A 18 -6.97 -9.86 3.74
N CYS A 19 -6.51 -10.02 2.49
CA CYS A 19 -5.16 -9.67 2.09
C CYS A 19 -4.92 -8.23 2.53
N THR A 20 -4.04 -8.05 3.50
CA THR A 20 -3.77 -6.75 4.11
C THR A 20 -3.54 -5.75 2.97
N VAL A 21 -4.29 -4.64 2.96
CA VAL A 21 -4.10 -3.56 1.98
C VAL A 21 -2.62 -3.15 1.92
N GLN A 22 -1.93 -3.24 3.06
CA GLN A 22 -0.49 -3.07 3.20
C GLN A 22 0.36 -4.09 2.41
N GLN A 23 0.00 -5.38 2.36
CA GLN A 23 0.66 -6.38 1.50
C GLN A 23 0.44 -6.11 0.01
N LEU A 24 -0.79 -5.73 -0.38
CA LEU A 24 -1.08 -5.38 -1.76
C LEU A 24 -0.33 -4.11 -2.19
N TYR A 25 -0.26 -3.12 -1.32
CA TYR A 25 0.47 -1.88 -1.58
C TYR A 25 1.99 -2.11 -1.63
N ALA A 26 2.53 -2.88 -0.68
CA ALA A 26 3.96 -3.22 -0.64
C ALA A 26 4.38 -4.02 -1.89
N SER A 27 3.54 -4.96 -2.35
CA SER A 27 3.83 -5.72 -3.57
C SER A 27 3.79 -4.85 -4.83
N GLY A 28 2.80 -3.94 -4.96
CA GLY A 28 2.74 -2.97 -6.06
C GLY A 28 3.94 -2.01 -6.09
N GLN A 29 4.35 -1.52 -4.93
CA GLN A 29 5.49 -0.61 -4.81
C GLN A 29 6.83 -1.31 -5.11
N SER A 30 7.01 -2.56 -4.67
CA SER A 30 8.17 -3.36 -5.03
C SER A 30 8.25 -3.65 -6.52
N TRP A 31 7.11 -3.88 -7.18
CA TRP A 31 7.06 -4.10 -8.63
C TRP A 31 7.51 -2.84 -9.40
N GLN A 32 6.99 -1.67 -9.03
CA GLN A 32 7.37 -0.39 -9.64
C GLN A 32 8.88 -0.14 -9.55
N ARG A 33 9.46 -0.41 -8.38
CA ARG A 33 10.89 -0.23 -8.12
C ARG A 33 11.74 -1.22 -8.91
N ASN A 34 11.28 -2.47 -9.03
CA ASN A 34 11.94 -3.50 -9.85
C ASN A 34 11.95 -3.12 -11.33
N GLU A 35 10.90 -2.46 -11.81
CA GLU A 35 10.84 -1.97 -13.18
C GLU A 35 11.89 -0.90 -13.46
N CYS A 36 12.17 -0.02 -12.48
CA CYS A 36 13.27 0.92 -12.59
C CYS A 36 14.63 0.22 -12.71
N PHE A 37 14.86 -0.90 -12.03
CA PHE A 37 16.13 -1.64 -12.11
C PHE A 37 16.37 -2.33 -13.46
N LYS A 38 15.33 -2.51 -14.28
CA LYS A 38 15.47 -3.02 -15.65
C LYS A 38 16.09 -2.00 -16.61
N LEU A 39 16.10 -0.71 -16.26
CA LEU A 39 16.72 0.32 -17.09
C LEU A 39 18.24 0.14 -17.09
N ILE A 40 18.82 -0.02 -18.28
CA ILE A 40 20.27 -0.21 -18.46
C ILE A 40 21.03 1.08 -18.11
N ASP A 41 20.50 2.23 -18.54
CA ASP A 41 21.11 3.52 -18.26
C ASP A 41 20.96 3.92 -16.80
N SER A 42 22.08 4.26 -16.16
CA SER A 42 22.13 4.58 -14.74
C SER A 42 21.44 5.90 -14.40
N VAL A 43 21.47 6.88 -15.31
CA VAL A 43 20.84 8.19 -15.09
C VAL A 43 19.32 8.06 -15.17
N GLN A 44 18.82 7.36 -16.19
CA GLN A 44 17.41 7.08 -16.41
C GLN A 44 16.85 6.19 -15.30
N ARG A 45 17.64 5.22 -14.81
CA ARG A 45 17.31 4.42 -13.62
C ARG A 45 17.15 5.29 -12.37
N ASN A 46 18.10 6.18 -12.11
CA ASN A 46 18.05 7.06 -10.94
C ASN A 46 16.86 8.03 -10.99
N GLN A 47 16.54 8.55 -12.18
CA GLN A 47 15.35 9.38 -12.39
C GLN A 47 14.04 8.59 -12.19
N CYS A 48 13.96 7.36 -12.70
CA CYS A 48 12.83 6.46 -12.48
C CYS A 48 12.63 6.16 -10.99
N LEU A 49 13.72 5.86 -10.28
CA LEU A 49 13.69 5.65 -8.83
C LEU A 49 13.22 6.91 -8.11
N ALA A 50 13.73 8.10 -8.47
CA ALA A 50 13.31 9.36 -7.85
C ALA A 50 11.79 9.64 -8.03
N GLN A 51 11.19 9.24 -9.15
CA GLN A 51 9.75 9.45 -9.40
C GLN A 51 8.83 8.37 -8.83
N THR A 52 9.35 7.16 -8.56
CA THR A 52 8.59 6.06 -7.92
C THR A 52 8.62 6.12 -6.39
N TRP A 53 9.41 7.04 -5.83
CA TRP A 53 9.56 7.30 -4.40
C TRP A 53 8.45 8.21 -3.84
N MET A 54 7.19 7.75 -3.90
CA MET A 54 6.27 8.03 -2.79
C MET A 54 6.04 6.71 -2.05
N PRO A 55 6.97 6.30 -1.15
CA PRO A 55 6.77 5.17 -0.25
C PRO A 55 5.45 5.31 0.50
N TYR A 56 4.75 4.20 0.75
CA TYR A 56 3.61 4.23 1.69
C TYR A 56 4.00 4.90 3.01
N ASP A 57 5.22 4.62 3.46
CA ASP A 57 5.83 5.18 4.66
C ASP A 57 5.83 6.72 4.64
N GLN A 58 6.10 7.33 3.48
CA GLN A 58 6.15 8.77 3.32
C GLN A 58 4.73 9.38 3.38
N TYR A 59 3.74 8.71 2.80
CA TYR A 59 2.33 9.09 2.95
C TYR A 59 1.85 9.01 4.41
N THR A 60 2.17 7.93 5.12
CA THR A 60 1.86 7.84 6.56
C THR A 60 2.64 8.85 7.39
N HIS A 61 3.90 9.12 7.06
CA HIS A 61 4.72 10.10 7.75
C HIS A 61 4.17 11.52 7.54
N GLU A 62 3.81 11.89 6.32
CA GLU A 62 3.17 13.18 6.00
C GLU A 62 1.83 13.34 6.72
N LEU A 63 1.00 12.29 6.76
CA LEU A 63 -0.23 12.29 7.56
C LEU A 63 0.03 12.44 9.06
N HIS A 64 1.04 11.74 9.58
CA HIS A 64 1.43 11.88 10.99
C HIS A 64 1.95 13.29 11.27
N GLN A 65 2.74 13.88 10.36
CA GLN A 65 3.26 15.24 10.50
C GLN A 65 2.16 16.31 10.45
N ASP A 66 1.21 16.22 9.51
CA ASP A 66 0.05 17.14 9.42
C ASP A 66 -0.79 17.09 10.71
N ASN A 67 -1.03 15.88 11.23
CA ASN A 67 -1.77 15.69 12.48
C ASN A 67 -1.03 16.25 13.70
N VAL A 68 0.30 16.09 13.77
CA VAL A 68 1.13 16.67 14.85
C VAL A 68 1.14 18.19 14.78
N GLU A 69 1.26 18.78 13.58
CA GLU A 69 1.23 20.22 13.37
C GLU A 69 -0.11 20.82 13.78
N ARG A 70 -1.23 20.20 13.38
CA ARG A 70 -2.57 20.60 13.84
C ARG A 70 -2.71 20.49 15.36
N ALA A 71 -2.15 19.46 15.98
CA ALA A 71 -2.18 19.29 17.43
C ALA A 71 -1.33 20.35 18.16
N GLN A 72 -0.23 20.82 17.56
CA GLN A 72 0.57 21.93 18.08
C GLN A 72 -0.14 23.28 17.93
N LEU A 73 -0.81 23.52 16.80
CA LEU A 73 -1.60 24.73 16.59
C LEU A 73 -2.82 24.82 17.53
N ALA A 74 -3.31 23.68 18.01
CA ALA A 74 -4.43 23.57 18.94
C ALA A 74 -4.03 23.68 20.43
N ARG A 75 -2.74 23.87 20.77
CA ARG A 75 -2.34 24.17 22.15
C ARG A 75 -2.64 25.65 22.48
N PRO A 76 -3.22 25.93 23.66
CA PRO A 76 -3.49 27.30 24.11
C PRO A 76 -2.23 28.09 24.46
#